data_AF-A0A3N4IU42-F1
#
_entry.id   AF-A0A3N4IU42-F1
#
_cell.length_a   1.000
_cell.length_b   1.000
_cell.length_c   1.000
_cell.angle_alpha   90.00
_cell.angle_beta   90.00
_cell.angle_gamma   90.00
#
_symmetry.space_group_name_H-M   'P 1'
#
loop_
_entity.id
_entity.type
_entity.pdbx_description
1 polymer ?
#
loop_
_entity_poly.entity_id
_entity_poly.type
_entity_poly.pdbx_seq_one_letter_code
_entity_poly.pdbx_strand_id
1 'polypeptide(L)' 'MPSKLHESASVWLNEMIMKARMRGIIPQVWAEIIEISPSPEYNNFVGNYTASVMVADLTLVPIVGPERE' A
#
# COMPACT_ATOMS: atom_id res chain seq x y z
N MET A 1 16.11 10.44 8.97
CA MET A 1 16.07 11.16 7.67
C MET A 1 15.82 10.12 6.59
N PRO A 2 14.83 10.33 5.70
CA PRO A 2 14.70 9.50 4.51
C PRO A 2 16.01 9.57 3.73
N SER A 3 16.49 8.42 3.28
CA SER A 3 17.61 8.36 2.34
C SER A 3 17.07 8.02 0.97
N LYS A 4 17.80 8.39 -0.10
CA LYS A 4 17.45 7.93 -1.46
C LYS A 4 17.32 6.41 -1.56
N LEU A 5 18.08 5.67 -0.73
CA LEU A 5 17.99 4.21 -0.67
C LEU A 5 16.66 3.75 -0.06
N HIS A 6 16.18 4.44 0.98
CA HIS A 6 14.89 4.16 1.62
C HIS A 6 13.71 4.40 0.68
N GLU A 7 13.71 5.52 -0.05
CA GLU A 7 12.68 5.81 -1.07
C GLU A 7 12.78 4.86 -2.28
N SER A 8 13.98 4.32 -2.57
CA SER A 8 14.17 3.44 -3.73
C SER A 8 13.40 2.13 -3.62
N ALA A 9 13.16 1.61 -2.40
CA ALA A 9 12.44 0.36 -2.21
C ALA A 9 10.93 0.49 -2.50
N SER A 10 10.28 1.54 -1.99
CA SER A 10 8.85 1.78 -2.25
C SER A 10 8.60 2.12 -3.72
N VAL A 11 9.50 2.90 -4.35
CA VAL A 11 9.46 3.19 -5.79
C VAL A 11 9.62 1.93 -6.62
N TRP A 12 10.61 1.08 -6.30
CA TRP A 12 10.84 -0.18 -7.02
C TRP A 12 9.63 -1.11 -6.92
N LEU A 13 9.05 -1.28 -5.72
CA LEU A 13 7.86 -2.10 -5.52
C LEU A 13 6.67 -1.58 -6.36
N ASN A 14 6.43 -0.27 -6.35
CA ASN A 14 5.36 0.34 -7.13
C ASN A 14 5.55 0.10 -8.64
N GLU A 15 6.78 0.28 -9.15
CA GLU A 15 7.08 -0.02 -10.56
C GLU A 15 6.84 -1.49 -10.92
N MET A 16 7.24 -2.41 -10.05
CA MET A 16 7.07 -3.85 -10.28
C MET A 16 5.59 -4.24 -10.32
N ILE A 17 4.77 -3.68 -9.42
CA ILE A 17 3.32 -3.90 -9.42
C ILE A 17 2.70 -3.36 -10.72
N MET A 18 3.08 -2.15 -11.14
CA MET A 18 2.59 -1.57 -12.39
C MET A 18 3.00 -2.39 -13.62
N LYS A 19 4.24 -2.87 -13.68
CA LYS A 19 4.71 -3.77 -14.75
C LYS A 19 3.94 -5.09 -14.77
N ALA A 20 3.70 -5.69 -13.61
CA ALA A 20 2.94 -6.93 -13.49
C ALA A 20 1.47 -6.75 -13.93
N ARG A 21 0.85 -5.61 -13.61
CA ARG A 21 -0.48 -5.23 -14.13
C ARG A 21 -0.52 -5.09 -15.65
N MET A 22 0.45 -4.37 -16.23
CA MET A 22 0.52 -4.20 -17.69
C MET A 22 0.71 -5.53 -18.44
N ARG A 23 1.37 -6.50 -17.81
CA ARG A 23 1.58 -7.85 -18.34
C ARG A 23 0.41 -8.80 -18.08
N GLY A 24 -0.65 -8.35 -17.41
CA GLY A 24 -1.80 -9.18 -17.04
C GLY A 24 -1.51 -10.25 -15.98
N ILE A 25 -0.34 -10.19 -15.31
CA ILE A 25 0.01 -11.09 -14.20
C ILE A 25 -0.84 -10.75 -12.99
N ILE A 26 -0.98 -9.45 -12.72
CA ILE A 26 -1.95 -8.93 -11.75
C ILE A 26 -3.22 -8.58 -12.52
N PRO A 27 -4.37 -9.19 -12.18
CA PRO A 27 -5.64 -8.88 -12.83
C PRO A 27 -6.00 -7.39 -12.73
N GLN A 28 -6.64 -6.83 -13.75
CA GLN A 28 -7.00 -5.40 -13.72
C GLN A 28 -7.97 -5.04 -12.60
N VAL A 29 -8.81 -5.99 -12.18
CA VAL A 29 -9.76 -5.81 -11.05
C VAL A 29 -9.05 -5.38 -9.77
N TRP A 30 -7.76 -5.71 -9.58
CA TRP A 30 -6.97 -5.23 -8.44
C TRP A 30 -7.00 -3.71 -8.28
N ALA A 31 -7.07 -2.94 -9.37
CA ALA A 31 -7.15 -1.48 -9.27
C ALA A 31 -8.44 -0.97 -8.63
N GLU A 32 -9.49 -1.79 -8.63
CA GLU A 32 -10.79 -1.48 -8.05
C GLU A 32 -10.90 -1.98 -6.61
N ILE A 33 -10.06 -2.95 -6.24
CA ILE A 33 -10.18 -3.70 -4.98
C ILE A 33 -8.97 -3.55 -4.05
N ILE A 34 -7.87 -2.97 -4.50
CA ILE A 34 -6.65 -2.70 -3.72
C ILE A 34 -6.14 -1.28 -4.03
N GLU A 35 -5.98 -0.48 -2.99
CA GLU A 35 -5.28 0.80 -3.02
C GLU A 35 -3.80 0.60 -2.66
N ILE A 36 -2.93 1.35 -3.33
CA ILE A 36 -1.50 1.40 -3.02
C ILE A 36 -1.19 2.83 -2.59
N SER A 37 -0.88 3.02 -1.31
CA SER A 37 -0.66 4.34 -0.73
C SER A 37 0.80 4.47 -0.28
N PRO A 38 1.59 5.39 -0.88
CA PRO A 38 2.95 5.69 -0.43
C PRO A 38 2.93 6.65 0.75
N SER A 39 3.75 6.38 1.77
CA SER A 39 3.90 7.23 2.96
C SER A 39 2.59 7.55 3.75
N PRO A 40 1.56 6.69 3.84
CA PRO A 40 0.36 7.01 4.61
C PRO A 40 0.64 7.08 6.11
N GLU A 41 -0.03 8.01 6.77
CA GLU A 41 -0.08 8.11 8.23
C GLU A 41 -1.30 7.35 8.76
N TYR A 42 -1.08 6.49 9.75
CA TYR A 42 -2.12 5.74 10.46
C TYR A 42 -2.07 6.08 11.95
N ASN A 43 -3.24 6.32 12.55
CA ASN A 43 -3.34 6.80 13.93
C ASN A 43 -4.47 6.16 14.77
N ASN A 44 -5.08 5.07 14.28
CA ASN A 44 -6.22 4.39 14.92
C ASN A 44 -5.92 2.92 15.27
N PHE A 45 -4.72 2.64 15.76
CA PHE A 45 -4.36 1.30 16.19
C PHE A 45 -5.08 0.89 17.49
N VAL A 46 -5.35 -0.41 17.65
CA VAL A 46 -6.06 -0.97 18.81
C VAL A 46 -5.12 -1.72 19.75
N GLY A 47 -5.56 -1.94 21.00
CA GLY A 47 -4.81 -2.68 22.00
C GLY A 47 -3.57 -1.92 22.50
N ASN A 48 -2.42 -2.57 22.55
CA ASN A 48 -1.17 -1.99 23.07
C ASN A 48 -0.65 -0.80 22.24
N TYR A 49 -1.19 -0.57 21.06
CA TYR A 49 -0.80 0.52 20.16
C TYR A 49 -1.82 1.66 20.14
N THR A 50 -2.81 1.65 21.03
CA THR A 50 -3.79 2.75 21.14
C THR A 50 -3.08 4.09 21.27
N ALA A 51 -3.51 5.09 20.47
CA ALA A 51 -2.90 6.42 20.34
C ALA A 51 -1.49 6.49 19.71
N SER A 52 -0.98 5.39 19.13
CA SER A 52 0.25 5.42 18.34
C SER A 52 -0.01 5.99 16.95
N VAL A 53 1.00 6.65 16.38
CA VAL A 53 1.03 7.09 14.99
C VAL A 53 2.13 6.34 14.26
N MET A 54 1.83 5.81 13.08
CA MET A 54 2.79 5.16 12.20
C MET A 54 2.74 5.79 10.81
N VAL A 55 3.92 6.10 10.27
CA VAL A 55 4.07 6.49 8.86
C VAL A 55 4.71 5.31 8.15
N ALA A 56 3.95 4.65 7.27
CA ALA A 56 4.42 3.48 6.54
C ALA A 56 4.97 3.88 5.17
N ASP A 57 6.09 3.32 4.71
CA ASP A 57 6.70 3.73 3.43
C ASP A 57 5.82 3.42 2.22
N LEU A 58 5.12 2.28 2.25
CA LEU A 58 4.16 1.85 1.25
C LEU A 58 3.16 0.92 1.91
N THR A 59 1.87 1.16 1.70
CA THR A 59 0.80 0.28 2.20
C THR A 59 -0.09 -0.19 1.07
N LEU A 60 -0.45 -1.48 1.11
CA LEU A 60 -1.46 -2.08 0.26
C LEU A 60 -2.76 -2.20 1.09
N VAL A 61 -3.82 -1.53 0.66
CA VAL A 61 -5.10 -1.49 1.38
C VAL A 61 -6.18 -2.16 0.53
N PRO A 62 -6.72 -3.32 0.93
CA PRO A 62 -7.91 -3.87 0.31
C PRO A 62 -9.11 -2.93 0.49
N ILE A 63 -9.73 -2.51 -0.61
CA ILE A 63 -10.89 -1.60 -0.64
C ILE A 63 -12.21 -2.40 -0.68
N VAL A 64 -12.15 -3.67 -1.06
CA VAL A 64 -13.30 -4.59 -0.94
C VAL A 64 -13.46 -5.04 0.50
N GLY A 65 -14.39 -4.38 1.19
CA GLY A 65 -15.03 -4.95 2.36
C GLY A 65 -15.96 -6.12 1.96
N PRO A 66 -16.46 -6.90 2.93
CA PRO A 66 -17.32 -8.07 2.69
C PRO A 66 -18.66 -7.77 1.99
N GLU A 67 -18.95 -6.51 1.67
CA GLU A 67 -20.24 -6.05 1.11
C GLU A 67 -20.17 -5.68 -0.39
N ARG A 68 -19.02 -5.84 -1.06
CA ARG A 68 -18.93 -5.71 -2.52
C ARG A 68 -18.78 -7.08 -3.16
N GLU A 69 -19.92 -7.63 -3.60
CA GLU A 69 -20.00 -8.68 -4.63
C GLU A 69 -19.80 -8.09 -6.04
#